data_AF-A0A9X8UP44-F1
#
_entry.id   AF-A0A9X8UP44-F1
#
_cell.length_a   1.000
_cell.length_b   1.000
_cell.length_c   1.000
_cell.angle_alpha   90.00
_cell.angle_beta   90.00
_cell.angle_gamma   90.00
#
_symmetry.space_group_name_H-M   'P 1'
#
loop_
_entity.id
_entity.type
_entity.pdbx_description
1 polymer ?
#
loop_
_entity_poly.entity_id
_entity_poly.type
_entity_poly.pdbx_seq_one_letter_code
_entity_poly.pdbx_strand_id
1 'polypeptide(L)'
;MKRKEAKTIQTTAKDTGETATVPTTVDRDMYDEGNDWMESLAGTGWHEVPGWDLGFWPYIIFAAAKTEDAAGKLFGYTTYVEGDVTARWYRSREARNLAISKEAFWYWARGQPDGPEALEGMNSQEFQPIDGLCEPYIPNFGN
;
A
#
# COMPACT_ATOMS: atom_id res chain seq x y z
N MET A 1 -7.12 -27.57 7.37
CA MET A 1 -7.39 -26.12 7.45
C MET A 1 -7.86 -25.66 6.07
N LYS A 2 -9.14 -25.30 5.89
CA LYS A 2 -9.66 -24.83 4.60
C LYS A 2 -9.08 -23.42 4.36
N ARG A 3 -8.41 -23.20 3.23
CA ARG A 3 -8.07 -21.82 2.80
C ARG A 3 -9.39 -21.07 2.67
N LYS A 4 -9.55 -19.92 3.33
CA LYS A 4 -10.64 -18.98 2.97
C LYS A 4 -10.39 -18.62 1.51
N GLU A 5 -11.39 -18.80 0.64
CA GLU A 5 -11.31 -18.22 -0.70
C GLU A 5 -11.17 -16.71 -0.54
N ALA A 6 -10.12 -16.15 -1.14
CA ALA A 6 -9.92 -14.70 -1.13
C ALA A 6 -11.05 -14.07 -1.96
N LYS A 7 -11.85 -13.20 -1.33
CA LYS A 7 -12.86 -12.42 -2.04
C LYS A 7 -12.15 -11.53 -3.06
N THR A 8 -12.74 -11.38 -4.25
CA THR A 8 -12.16 -10.58 -5.34
C THR A 8 -13.09 -9.45 -5.75
N ILE A 9 -12.53 -8.42 -6.37
CA ILE A 9 -13.24 -7.26 -6.92
C ILE A 9 -12.66 -6.89 -8.28
N GLN A 10 -13.47 -6.27 -9.14
CA GLN A 10 -12.97 -5.63 -10.35
C GLN A 10 -12.47 -4.22 -10.03
N THR A 11 -11.26 -3.89 -10.48
CA THR A 11 -10.67 -2.57 -10.33
C THR A 11 -10.05 -2.13 -11.65
N THR A 12 -9.77 -0.83 -11.78
CA THR A 12 -9.01 -0.29 -12.89
C THR A 12 -7.57 -0.04 -12.46
N ALA A 13 -6.61 -0.69 -13.12
CA ALA A 13 -5.19 -0.49 -12.89
C ALA A 13 -4.82 0.98 -13.16
N LYS A 14 -4.15 1.62 -12.21
CA LYS A 14 -3.91 3.07 -12.22
C LYS A 14 -2.87 3.51 -13.25
N ASP A 15 -1.96 2.63 -13.66
CA ASP A 15 -0.93 2.91 -14.67
C ASP A 15 -1.38 2.64 -16.10
N THR A 16 -2.27 1.67 -16.33
CA THR A 16 -2.70 1.28 -17.68
C THR A 16 -4.15 1.59 -18.03
N GLY A 17 -5.01 1.83 -17.04
CA GLY A 17 -6.46 2.00 -17.25
C GLY A 17 -7.20 0.70 -17.55
N GLU A 18 -6.54 -0.45 -17.45
CA GLU A 18 -7.12 -1.76 -17.69
C GLU A 18 -7.99 -2.23 -16.52
N THR A 19 -9.09 -2.91 -16.81
CA THR A 19 -9.88 -3.61 -15.77
C THR A 19 -9.24 -4.94 -15.40
N ALA A 20 -9.01 -5.16 -14.11
CA ALA A 20 -8.45 -6.38 -13.56
C ALA A 20 -9.29 -6.92 -12.39
N THR A 21 -9.33 -8.24 -12.22
CA THR A 21 -9.90 -8.90 -11.05
C THR A 21 -8.80 -9.11 -10.02
N VAL A 22 -8.97 -8.54 -8.83
CA VAL A 22 -7.94 -8.51 -7.79
C VAL A 22 -8.50 -8.94 -6.43
N PRO A 23 -7.67 -9.41 -5.49
CA PRO A 23 -8.08 -9.63 -4.12
C PRO A 23 -8.65 -8.36 -3.49
N THR A 24 -9.78 -8.47 -2.78
CA THR A 24 -10.24 -7.40 -1.90
C THR A 24 -9.26 -7.21 -0.74
N THR A 25 -9.09 -5.98 -0.29
CA THR A 25 -8.43 -5.70 0.99
C THR A 25 -9.38 -6.04 2.16
N VAL A 26 -8.84 -6.03 3.38
CA VAL A 26 -9.64 -6.07 4.61
C VAL A 26 -10.58 -4.86 4.60
N ASP A 27 -11.84 -5.10 4.96
CA ASP A 27 -12.89 -4.07 5.01
C ASP A 27 -12.52 -2.96 6.02
N ARG A 28 -13.19 -1.83 5.91
CA ARG A 28 -13.08 -0.69 6.84
C ARG A 28 -13.20 -1.20 8.29
N ASP A 29 -12.23 -0.86 9.13
CA ASP A 29 -12.38 -1.05 10.56
C ASP A 29 -13.25 0.09 11.12
N MET A 30 -14.26 -0.26 11.91
CA MET A 30 -15.20 0.68 12.52
C MET A 30 -14.79 1.07 13.95
N TYR A 31 -13.68 0.51 14.45
CA TYR A 31 -13.24 0.68 15.84
C TYR A 31 -11.90 1.44 15.98
N ASP A 32 -11.38 2.03 14.89
CA ASP A 32 -10.19 2.90 14.87
C ASP A 32 -8.87 2.26 15.37
N GLU A 33 -8.75 0.93 15.34
CA GLU A 33 -7.55 0.24 15.83
C GLU A 33 -6.69 -0.24 14.64
N GLY A 34 -5.79 0.62 14.16
CA GLY A 34 -4.88 0.29 13.05
C GLY A 34 -4.06 -1.00 13.28
N ASN A 35 -3.82 -1.37 14.54
CA ASN A 35 -3.23 -2.66 14.91
C ASN A 35 -4.12 -3.85 14.56
N ASP A 36 -5.40 -3.80 14.91
CA ASP A 36 -6.38 -4.84 14.59
C ASP A 36 -6.56 -4.98 13.07
N TRP A 37 -6.52 -3.85 12.36
CA TRP A 37 -6.54 -3.85 10.90
C TRP A 37 -5.30 -4.57 10.32
N MET A 38 -4.11 -4.32 10.86
CA MET A 38 -2.89 -5.03 10.44
C MET A 38 -2.95 -6.53 10.74
N GLU A 39 -3.40 -6.92 11.93
CA GLU A 39 -3.56 -8.34 12.29
C GLU A 39 -4.53 -9.04 11.32
N SER A 40 -5.59 -8.32 10.92
CA SER A 40 -6.58 -8.80 9.96
C SER A 40 -6.05 -9.04 8.55
N LEU A 41 -4.87 -8.50 8.20
CA LEU A 41 -4.21 -8.78 6.90
C LEU A 41 -3.76 -10.24 6.79
N ALA A 42 -3.55 -10.94 7.90
CA ALA A 42 -3.03 -12.31 7.93
C ALA A 42 -3.87 -13.26 7.06
N GLY A 43 -3.23 -13.86 6.05
CA GLY A 43 -3.87 -14.83 5.14
C GLY A 43 -4.72 -14.21 4.03
N THR A 44 -4.75 -12.88 3.88
CA THR A 44 -5.49 -12.19 2.81
C THR A 44 -4.68 -12.00 1.53
N GLY A 45 -3.36 -12.23 1.58
CA GLY A 45 -2.42 -11.88 0.50
C GLY A 45 -1.91 -10.44 0.56
N TRP A 46 -2.50 -9.61 1.43
CA TRP A 46 -1.97 -8.32 1.81
C TRP A 46 -0.96 -8.47 2.96
N HIS A 47 0.07 -7.62 2.96
CA HIS A 47 1.08 -7.56 4.00
C HIS A 47 1.44 -6.11 4.27
N GLU A 48 1.70 -5.77 5.53
CA GLU A 48 2.26 -4.47 5.91
C GLU A 48 3.52 -4.14 5.09
N VAL A 49 3.70 -2.87 4.75
CA VAL A 49 4.96 -2.35 4.19
C VAL A 49 5.82 -1.82 5.34
N PRO A 50 6.86 -2.56 5.79
CA PRO A 50 7.63 -2.16 6.95
C PRO A 50 8.65 -1.06 6.63
N GLY A 51 9.08 -0.33 7.66
CA GLY A 51 10.43 0.25 7.75
C GLY A 51 10.66 1.61 7.10
N TRP A 52 9.62 2.40 6.83
CA TRP A 52 9.77 3.71 6.16
C TRP A 52 8.93 4.83 6.75
N ASP A 53 8.25 4.62 7.90
CA ASP A 53 7.34 5.62 8.51
C ASP A 53 6.47 6.33 7.46
N LEU A 54 5.90 5.54 6.55
CA LEU A 54 5.13 6.02 5.39
C LEU A 54 3.87 6.78 5.81
N GLY A 55 3.43 6.57 7.04
CA GLY A 55 2.26 7.16 7.66
C GLY A 55 2.37 7.14 9.18
N PHE A 56 1.51 7.92 9.86
CA PHE A 56 1.58 8.12 11.30
C PHE A 56 0.98 6.91 11.98
N TRP A 57 1.83 5.95 12.31
CA TRP A 57 1.39 4.72 12.94
C TRP A 57 0.78 4.99 14.32
N PRO A 58 -0.37 4.37 14.70
CA PRO A 58 -1.16 3.38 13.94
C PRO A 58 -2.30 4.00 13.09
N TYR A 59 -2.37 5.32 12.97
CA TYR A 59 -3.45 6.03 12.29
C TYR A 59 -3.37 5.98 10.77
N ILE A 60 -2.16 5.97 10.20
CA ILE A 60 -1.92 5.83 8.76
C ILE A 60 -0.97 4.67 8.53
N ILE A 61 -1.47 3.61 7.88
CA ILE A 61 -0.73 2.36 7.66
C ILE A 61 -0.78 2.00 6.17
N PHE A 62 0.33 1.47 5.66
CA PHE A 62 0.45 0.99 4.30
C PHE A 62 0.58 -0.53 4.28
N ALA A 63 -0.18 -1.17 3.39
CA ALA A 63 -0.01 -2.58 3.08
C ALA A 63 0.10 -2.78 1.56
N ALA A 64 0.80 -3.83 1.13
CA ALA A 64 0.99 -4.20 -0.26
C ALA A 64 0.45 -5.60 -0.53
N ALA A 65 0.11 -5.85 -1.80
CA ALA A 65 -0.28 -7.16 -2.28
C ALA A 65 0.27 -7.40 -3.68
N LYS A 66 0.31 -8.68 -4.07
CA LYS A 66 0.67 -9.11 -5.41
C LYS A 66 -0.29 -10.21 -5.84
N THR A 67 -0.79 -10.10 -7.07
CA THR A 67 -1.58 -11.14 -7.73
C THR A 67 -1.18 -11.24 -9.19
N GLU A 68 -1.76 -12.18 -9.91
CA GLU A 68 -1.60 -12.30 -11.36
C GLU A 68 -2.92 -12.71 -12.03
N ASP A 69 -3.08 -12.29 -13.28
CA ASP A 69 -4.14 -12.69 -14.17
C ASP A 69 -3.56 -13.06 -15.55
N ALA A 70 -4.42 -13.25 -16.56
CA ALA A 70 -3.99 -13.63 -17.90
C ALA A 70 -3.10 -12.58 -18.61
N ALA A 71 -3.18 -11.30 -18.22
CA ALA A 71 -2.34 -10.24 -18.75
C ALA A 71 -1.02 -10.08 -17.97
N GLY A 72 -0.90 -10.75 -16.82
CA GLY A 72 0.33 -10.86 -16.06
C GLY A 72 0.18 -10.39 -14.61
N LYS A 73 1.28 -9.90 -14.05
CA LYS A 73 1.36 -9.51 -12.63
C LYS A 73 0.60 -8.21 -12.38
N LEU A 74 0.07 -8.11 -11.16
CA LEU A 74 -0.58 -6.94 -10.59
C LEU A 74 0.02 -6.68 -9.21
N PHE A 75 0.31 -5.41 -8.95
CA PHE A 75 0.94 -4.93 -7.72
C PHE A 75 -0.03 -3.96 -7.05
N GLY A 76 -0.51 -4.34 -5.88
CA GLY A 76 -1.45 -3.57 -5.08
C GLY A 76 -0.75 -2.85 -3.94
N TYR A 77 -1.25 -1.68 -3.57
CA TYR A 77 -1.06 -1.13 -2.25
C TYR A 77 -2.37 -0.57 -1.71
N THR A 78 -2.50 -0.56 -0.40
CA THR A 78 -3.65 0.00 0.29
C THR A 78 -3.17 0.86 1.44
N THR A 79 -3.93 1.92 1.70
CA THR A 79 -3.78 2.78 2.87
C THR A 79 -4.92 2.53 3.82
N TYR A 80 -4.61 2.37 5.09
CA TYR A 80 -5.53 2.59 6.20
C TYR A 80 -5.29 4.01 6.72
N VAL A 81 -6.33 4.82 6.86
CA VAL A 81 -6.27 6.20 7.39
C VAL A 81 -7.44 6.37 8.34
N GLU A 82 -7.19 6.26 9.64
CA GLU A 82 -8.21 6.43 10.71
C GLU A 82 -9.51 5.68 10.39
N GLY A 83 -9.37 4.38 10.11
CA GLY A 83 -10.47 3.49 9.74
C GLY A 83 -10.76 3.40 8.24
N ASP A 84 -10.47 4.43 7.44
CA ASP A 84 -10.73 4.41 5.99
C ASP A 84 -9.66 3.61 5.22
N VAL A 85 -10.12 2.61 4.44
CA VAL A 85 -9.24 1.73 3.66
C VAL A 85 -9.37 1.98 2.17
N THR A 86 -8.27 2.30 1.48
CA THR A 86 -8.25 2.56 0.04
C THR A 86 -7.19 1.73 -0.70
N ALA A 87 -7.62 0.75 -1.48
CA ALA A 87 -6.74 -0.08 -2.31
C ALA A 87 -6.58 0.44 -3.75
N ARG A 88 -5.36 0.36 -4.27
CA ARG A 88 -4.97 0.79 -5.62
C ARG A 88 -4.07 -0.29 -6.23
N TRP A 89 -4.21 -0.52 -7.54
CA TRP A 89 -3.52 -1.59 -8.27
C TRP A 89 -2.82 -1.08 -9.52
N TYR A 90 -1.70 -1.71 -9.87
CA TYR A 90 -0.79 -1.33 -10.96
C TYR A 90 -0.26 -2.56 -11.69
N ARG A 91 0.05 -2.45 -12.98
CA ARG A 91 0.70 -3.51 -13.77
C ARG A 91 2.21 -3.57 -13.54
N SER A 92 2.83 -2.47 -13.16
CA SER A 92 4.25 -2.43 -12.82
C SER A 92 4.50 -2.23 -11.32
N ARG A 93 5.53 -2.91 -10.80
CA ARG A 93 6.00 -2.71 -9.43
C ARG A 93 6.51 -1.28 -9.24
N GLU A 94 7.15 -0.76 -10.28
CA GLU A 94 7.75 0.57 -10.33
C GLU A 94 6.66 1.66 -10.23
N ALA A 95 5.53 1.52 -10.94
CA ALA A 95 4.41 2.46 -10.80
C ALA A 95 3.75 2.37 -9.42
N ARG A 96 3.60 1.17 -8.85
CA ARG A 96 3.11 0.99 -7.47
C ARG A 96 4.03 1.68 -6.46
N ASN A 97 5.34 1.45 -6.56
CA ASN A 97 6.33 2.06 -5.68
C ASN A 97 6.31 3.58 -5.81
N LEU A 98 6.27 4.10 -7.03
CA LEU A 98 6.15 5.54 -7.29
C LEU A 98 4.89 6.14 -6.65
N ALA A 99 3.77 5.42 -6.67
CA ALA A 99 2.53 5.86 -6.05
C ALA A 99 2.63 5.91 -4.52
N ILE A 100 3.21 4.87 -3.88
CA ILE A 100 3.47 4.89 -2.44
C ILE A 100 4.38 6.07 -2.07
N SER A 101 5.49 6.26 -2.80
CA SER A 101 6.43 7.35 -2.55
C SER A 101 5.78 8.73 -2.64
N LYS A 102 4.87 8.93 -3.59
CA LYS A 102 4.10 10.19 -3.70
C LYS A 102 3.17 10.41 -2.52
N GLU A 103 2.49 9.37 -2.07
CA GLU A 103 1.55 9.46 -0.95
C GLU A 103 2.29 9.67 0.38
N ALA A 104 3.39 8.94 0.61
CA ALA A 104 4.28 9.16 1.77
C ALA A 104 4.86 10.58 1.78
N PHE A 105 5.39 11.07 0.64
CA PHE A 105 5.89 12.44 0.53
C PHE A 105 4.82 13.48 0.83
N TRP A 106 3.57 13.24 0.42
CA TRP A 106 2.47 14.15 0.74
C TRP A 106 2.17 14.22 2.24
N TYR A 107 2.26 13.09 2.95
CA TYR A 107 2.16 13.09 4.42
C TYR A 107 3.34 13.85 5.05
N TRP A 108 4.58 13.50 4.68
CA TRP A 108 5.78 14.12 5.25
C TRP A 108 5.86 15.63 5.03
N ALA A 109 5.52 16.10 3.82
CA ALA A 109 5.47 17.52 3.50
C ALA A 109 4.46 18.31 4.37
N ARG A 110 3.51 17.61 5.02
CA ARG A 110 2.49 18.18 5.90
C ARG A 110 2.81 18.00 7.40
N GLY A 111 4.02 17.56 7.74
CA GLY A 111 4.47 17.42 9.13
C GLY A 111 3.88 16.19 9.84
N GLN A 112 3.60 15.12 9.10
CA GLN A 112 3.12 13.84 9.61
C GLN A 112 3.82 12.71 8.84
N PRO A 113 4.49 11.70 9.42
CA PRO A 113 5.18 11.57 10.71
C PRO A 113 6.71 11.75 10.48
N ASP A 114 7.59 11.03 11.19
CA ASP A 114 9.07 10.97 11.09
C ASP A 114 9.62 10.58 9.68
N GLY A 115 9.06 11.16 8.63
CA GLY A 115 9.70 11.20 7.33
C GLY A 115 11.06 11.90 7.44
N PRO A 116 11.94 11.74 6.43
CA PRO A 116 13.24 12.38 6.45
C PRO A 116 13.09 13.89 6.70
N GLU A 117 13.73 14.43 7.75
CA GLU A 117 13.68 15.87 8.11
C GLU A 117 13.95 16.79 6.91
N ALA A 118 14.78 16.31 5.97
CA ALA A 118 15.11 16.99 4.72
C ALA A 118 13.91 17.28 3.80
N LEU A 119 12.74 16.68 4.03
CA LEU A 119 11.54 16.81 3.19
C LEU A 119 10.43 17.67 3.83
N GLU A 120 10.56 18.05 5.10
CA GLU A 120 9.57 18.87 5.79
C GLU A 120 9.43 20.26 5.15
N GLY A 121 8.20 20.71 4.92
CA GLY A 121 7.92 22.02 4.33
C GLY A 121 8.17 22.14 2.83
N MET A 122 8.57 21.06 2.15
CA MET A 122 8.67 21.04 0.69
C MET A 122 7.27 21.09 0.03
N ASN A 123 7.21 21.68 -1.17
CA ASN A 123 5.98 21.67 -1.95
C ASN A 123 5.68 20.23 -2.42
N SER A 124 4.60 19.63 -1.89
CA SER A 124 4.15 18.29 -2.29
C SER A 124 3.94 18.10 -3.81
N GLN A 125 3.74 19.20 -4.56
CA GLN A 125 3.61 19.18 -6.02
C GLN A 125 4.95 19.05 -6.76
N GLU A 126 6.08 19.28 -6.08
CA GLU A 126 7.44 19.23 -6.64
C GLU A 126 8.13 17.89 -6.39
N PHE A 127 7.36 16.84 -6.07
CA PHE A 127 7.85 15.49 -5.82
C PHE A 127 8.93 15.05 -6.82
N GLN A 128 10.07 14.62 -6.28
CA GLN A 128 11.09 13.88 -7.02
C GLN A 128 11.10 12.42 -6.54
N PRO A 129 11.27 11.44 -7.43
CA PRO A 129 11.48 10.06 -7.03
C PRO A 129 12.64 9.97 -6.02
N ILE A 130 12.39 9.31 -4.89
CA ILE A 130 13.39 9.06 -3.87
C ILE A 130 13.96 7.67 -4.14
N ASP A 131 15.24 7.59 -4.52
CA ASP A 131 15.93 6.32 -4.73
C ASP A 131 15.90 5.48 -3.44
N GLY A 132 15.63 4.18 -3.57
CA GLY A 132 15.54 3.27 -2.42
C GLY A 132 14.21 3.31 -1.65
N LEU A 133 13.40 4.37 -1.80
CA LEU A 133 12.11 4.46 -1.11
C LEU A 133 11.14 3.41 -1.67
N CYS A 134 10.57 2.58 -0.79
CA CYS A 134 9.73 1.44 -1.14
C CYS A 134 10.43 0.34 -1.95
N GLU A 135 11.76 0.28 -1.95
CA GLU A 135 12.43 -0.98 -2.25
C GLU A 135 11.98 -2.01 -1.19
N PRO A 136 11.48 -3.18 -1.60
CA PRO A 136 10.80 -4.08 -0.68
C PRO A 136 11.79 -4.58 0.38
N TYR A 137 11.43 -4.45 1.65
CA TYR A 137 11.74 -5.54 2.58
C TYR A 137 11.05 -6.77 1.99
N ILE A 138 11.84 -7.74 1.54
CA ILE A 138 11.38 -9.05 1.09
C ILE A 138 11.55 -9.97 2.29
N PRO A 139 10.51 -10.25 3.11
CA PRO A 139 10.54 -11.47 3.88
C PRO A 139 10.64 -12.61 2.88
N ASN A 140 11.66 -13.45 3.01
CA ASN A 140 11.86 -14.65 2.20
C ASN A 140 10.58 -15.50 2.19
N PHE A 141 9.72 -15.32 1.19
CA PHE A 141 8.71 -16.30 0.81
C PHE A 141 9.28 -17.01 -0.40
N GLY A 142 9.85 -18.19 -0.14
CA GLY A 142 10.77 -18.91 -1.03
C GLY A 142 10.27 -19.13 -2.46
N ASN A 143 11.25 -19.38 -3.34
CA ASN A 143 11.10 -19.79 -4.73
C ASN A 143 10.09 -20.93 -4.92
#